data_AF-A0A5S3QJE1-F1
#
_entry.id   AF-A0A5S3QJE1-F1
#
_cell.length_a   1.000
_cell.length_b   1.000
_cell.length_c   1.000
_cell.angle_alpha   90.00
_cell.angle_beta   90.00
_cell.angle_gamma   90.00
#
_symmetry.space_group_name_H-M   'P 1'
#
loop_
_entity.id
_entity.type
_entity.pdbx_description
1 polymer ?
#
loop_
_entity_poly.entity_id
_entity_poly.type
_entity_poly.pdbx_seq_one_letter_code
_entity_poly.pdbx_strand_id
1 'polypeptide(L)'
;MGVRGVSTGDTCRLYKRCKICGEYKYMKSFPATGGKHNRPSKRKSYCRDCKDRRHERILGPRQEYSFDSSLLDATKEITIRGRNTSNYKYENIISYDKAKRLVEEGAAGIVHSTLIHHFFNRKTLWKFVLERDGFICHYCGFYGDTIDHKVPRAKGGASTPSNCVCACIKCNRNKDDIEYEEYIDIVELTEQN
;
A
#
# COMPACT_ATOMS: atom_id res chain seq x y z
N MET A 1 44.91 26.55 -10.03
CA MET A 1 43.92 27.39 -9.34
C MET A 1 42.53 26.92 -9.75
N GLY A 2 41.82 26.20 -8.88
CA GLY A 2 40.54 25.57 -9.20
C GLY A 2 39.38 26.57 -9.14
N VAL A 3 38.64 26.69 -10.24
CA VAL A 3 37.41 27.46 -10.35
C VAL A 3 36.33 26.80 -9.50
N ARG A 4 35.81 27.52 -8.51
CA ARG A 4 34.73 27.06 -7.62
C ARG A 4 33.44 26.90 -8.45
N GLY A 5 32.89 25.69 -8.47
CA GLY A 5 31.61 25.41 -9.11
C GLY A 5 30.47 26.19 -8.48
N VAL A 6 29.72 26.91 -9.31
CA VAL A 6 28.48 27.59 -8.94
C VAL A 6 27.38 26.55 -8.77
N SER A 7 26.73 26.53 -7.61
CA SER A 7 25.58 25.65 -7.34
C SER A 7 24.37 26.09 -8.18
N THR A 8 24.10 25.39 -9.27
CA THR A 8 22.85 25.48 -10.03
C THR A 8 21.67 24.99 -9.18
N GLY A 9 20.79 25.88 -8.72
CA GLY A 9 19.60 25.46 -7.98
C GLY A 9 18.60 26.51 -7.50
N ASP A 10 18.89 27.81 -7.54
CA ASP A 10 17.89 28.83 -7.17
C ASP A 10 17.00 29.19 -8.37
N THR A 11 16.09 28.26 -8.73
CA THR A 11 15.04 28.51 -9.73
C THR A 11 13.87 29.31 -9.11
N CYS A 12 13.37 30.30 -9.84
CA CYS A 12 12.15 31.12 -9.60
C CYS A 12 11.23 30.65 -8.44
N ARG A 13 11.14 31.45 -7.36
CA ARG A 13 10.33 31.19 -6.15
C ARG A 13 8.80 31.12 -6.36
N LEU A 14 8.30 31.34 -7.57
CA LEU A 14 6.86 31.40 -7.86
C LEU A 14 6.25 30.03 -8.23
N TYR A 15 7.02 29.16 -8.86
CA TYR A 15 6.54 27.86 -9.36
C TYR A 15 7.35 26.71 -8.77
N LYS A 16 6.69 25.57 -8.57
CA LYS A 16 7.28 24.36 -8.01
C LYS A 16 6.73 23.13 -8.73
N ARG A 17 7.61 22.16 -9.01
CA ARG A 17 7.21 20.87 -9.58
C ARG A 17 6.56 19.98 -8.54
N CYS A 18 5.37 19.45 -8.84
CA CYS A 18 4.70 18.47 -8.00
C CYS A 18 5.40 17.10 -8.08
N LYS A 19 5.80 16.53 -6.93
CA LYS A 19 6.40 15.19 -6.87
C LYS A 19 5.40 14.03 -7.06
N ILE A 20 4.14 14.32 -7.40
CA ILE A 20 3.12 13.30 -7.70
C ILE A 20 2.78 13.39 -9.18
N CYS A 21 2.08 14.44 -9.61
CA CYS A 21 1.67 14.58 -11.01
C CYS A 21 2.77 15.09 -11.96
N GLY A 22 3.96 15.44 -11.48
CA GLY A 22 5.07 15.90 -12.33
C GLY A 22 4.94 17.34 -12.87
N GLU A 23 3.74 17.93 -12.85
CA GLU A 23 3.45 19.29 -13.33
C GLU A 23 4.11 20.41 -12.51
N TYR A 24 4.49 21.48 -13.20
CA TYR A 24 4.87 22.74 -12.57
C TYR A 24 3.62 23.54 -12.21
N LYS A 25 3.43 23.80 -10.90
CA LYS A 25 2.30 24.60 -10.41
C LYS A 25 2.79 25.78 -9.60
N TYR A 26 1.95 26.79 -9.48
CA TYR A 26 2.23 27.93 -8.62
C TYR A 26 2.40 27.50 -7.15
N MET A 27 3.33 28.13 -6.42
CA MET A 27 3.69 27.75 -5.05
C MET A 27 2.50 27.70 -4.07
N LYS A 28 1.46 28.53 -4.27
CA LYS A 28 0.24 28.51 -3.43
C LYS A 28 -0.61 27.24 -3.62
N SER A 29 -0.46 26.56 -4.76
CA SER A 29 -1.12 25.28 -5.05
C SER A 29 -0.54 24.12 -4.24
N PHE A 30 0.50 24.35 -3.43
CA PHE A 30 1.10 23.37 -2.53
C PHE A 30 0.65 23.63 -1.07
N PRO A 31 0.21 22.61 -0.32
CA PRO A 31 -0.17 22.80 1.09
C PRO A 31 1.00 23.33 1.93
N ALA A 32 0.70 24.13 2.94
CA ALA A 32 1.70 24.55 3.93
C ALA A 32 2.16 23.36 4.77
N THR A 33 3.42 23.36 5.19
CA THR A 33 3.94 22.37 6.14
C THR A 33 3.59 22.86 7.54
N GLY A 34 2.52 22.32 8.14
CA GLY A 34 2.09 22.73 9.48
C GLY A 34 3.17 22.39 10.52
N GLY A 35 3.78 23.42 11.10
CA GLY A 35 4.74 23.31 12.20
C GLY A 35 4.59 24.54 13.10
N LYS A 36 4.53 24.31 14.42
CA LYS A 36 4.14 25.29 15.44
C LYS A 36 5.10 26.47 15.64
N HIS A 37 6.23 26.53 14.92
CA HIS A 37 7.18 27.65 15.01
C HIS A 37 7.77 28.04 13.64
N ASN A 38 7.35 29.21 13.18
CA ASN A 38 8.11 30.26 12.48
C ASN A 38 9.01 29.92 11.26
N ARG A 39 8.48 29.21 10.24
CA ARG A 39 8.98 29.35 8.85
C ARG A 39 7.83 29.34 7.82
N PRO A 40 7.23 30.50 7.48
CA PRO A 40 6.04 30.60 6.62
C PRO A 40 6.25 30.20 5.14
N SER A 41 7.48 29.87 4.71
CA SER A 41 7.81 29.62 3.31
C SER A 41 7.84 28.15 2.88
N LYS A 42 7.86 27.19 3.82
CA LYS A 42 8.03 25.76 3.45
C LYS A 42 6.71 25.14 3.02
N ARG A 43 6.55 24.93 1.72
CA ARG A 43 5.41 24.21 1.12
C ARG A 43 5.71 22.72 0.96
N LYS A 44 4.69 21.85 1.11
CA LYS A 44 4.81 20.41 0.86
C LYS A 44 5.25 20.13 -0.57
N SER A 45 5.76 18.92 -0.84
CA SER A 45 6.31 18.57 -2.17
C SER A 45 5.27 18.14 -3.21
N TYR A 46 3.99 18.14 -2.86
CA TYR A 46 2.87 17.75 -3.70
C TYR A 46 1.80 18.86 -3.71
N CYS A 47 1.10 19.02 -4.83
CA CYS A 47 0.01 20.00 -4.94
C CYS A 47 -1.24 19.54 -4.16
N ARG A 48 -2.18 20.48 -3.94
CA ARG A 48 -3.44 20.22 -3.24
C ARG A 48 -4.28 19.14 -3.93
N ASP A 49 -4.31 19.11 -5.25
CA ASP A 49 -5.07 18.13 -6.04
C ASP A 49 -4.51 16.71 -5.88
N CYS A 50 -3.21 16.59 -5.63
CA CYS A 50 -2.54 15.30 -5.38
C CYS A 50 -2.42 14.99 -3.88
N LYS A 51 -3.11 15.71 -2.99
CA LYS A 51 -3.01 15.52 -1.54
C LYS A 51 -3.40 14.10 -1.10
N ASP A 52 -4.36 13.52 -1.79
CA ASP A 52 -4.89 12.18 -1.48
C ASP A 52 -4.26 11.08 -2.34
N ARG A 53 -3.66 11.45 -3.48
CA ARG A 53 -2.82 10.61 -4.36
C ARG A 53 -1.39 10.40 -3.82
N ARG A 54 -1.19 10.50 -2.50
CA ARG A 54 0.15 10.41 -1.87
C ARG A 54 0.84 9.05 -2.10
N HIS A 55 0.06 8.00 -2.33
CA HIS A 55 0.55 6.68 -2.74
C HIS A 55 1.18 6.68 -4.14
N GLU A 56 0.82 7.65 -4.98
CA GLU A 56 1.38 7.85 -6.32
C GLU A 56 2.56 8.81 -6.35
N ARG A 57 3.10 9.21 -5.19
CA ARG A 57 4.39 9.92 -5.15
C ARG A 57 5.41 9.09 -5.92
N ILE A 58 5.79 9.59 -7.09
CA ILE A 58 7.03 9.22 -7.76
C ILE A 58 8.15 9.73 -6.86
N LEU A 59 8.46 8.92 -5.85
CA LEU A 59 9.72 8.94 -5.13
C LEU A 59 10.81 8.79 -6.20
N GLY A 60 11.88 9.60 -6.12
CA GLY A 60 13.01 9.53 -7.07
C GLY A 60 13.60 8.12 -7.15
N PRO A 61 14.57 7.91 -8.07
CA PRO A 61 14.66 6.73 -8.93
C PRO A 61 13.98 5.53 -8.30
N ARG A 62 12.84 5.12 -8.88
CA ARG A 62 12.02 4.00 -8.41
C ARG A 62 12.94 2.96 -7.80
N GLN A 63 12.79 2.69 -6.50
CA GLN A 63 13.26 1.42 -6.00
C GLN A 63 12.51 0.39 -6.84
N GLU A 64 13.21 -0.18 -7.83
CA GLU A 64 12.65 -1.20 -8.68
C GLU A 64 12.48 -2.43 -7.81
N TYR A 65 11.23 -2.88 -7.69
CA TYR A 65 10.91 -4.12 -7.02
C TYR A 65 10.77 -5.18 -8.09
N SER A 66 11.36 -6.34 -7.83
CA SER A 66 10.93 -7.54 -8.52
C SER A 66 9.76 -8.17 -7.77
N PHE A 67 8.92 -8.87 -8.52
CA PHE A 67 7.80 -9.67 -7.99
C PHE A 67 7.97 -11.16 -8.32
N ASP A 68 9.08 -11.52 -8.98
CA ASP A 68 9.44 -12.90 -9.24
C ASP A 68 9.99 -13.54 -7.96
N SER A 69 9.17 -14.37 -7.32
CA SER A 69 9.49 -15.03 -6.04
C SER A 69 10.70 -15.98 -6.14
N SER A 70 11.10 -16.39 -7.35
CA SER A 70 12.31 -17.20 -7.57
C SER A 70 13.61 -16.48 -7.21
N LEU A 71 13.60 -15.15 -7.11
CA LEU A 71 14.75 -14.35 -6.70
C LEU A 71 15.04 -14.42 -5.20
N LEU A 72 14.09 -14.88 -4.39
CA LEU A 72 14.29 -15.03 -2.95
C LEU A 72 15.19 -16.23 -2.66
N ASP A 73 16.12 -16.06 -1.72
CA ASP A 73 17.01 -17.14 -1.28
C ASP A 73 16.26 -18.08 -0.33
N ALA A 74 15.88 -19.26 -0.84
CA ALA A 74 15.15 -20.27 -0.07
C ALA A 74 15.94 -20.87 1.11
N THR A 75 17.25 -20.67 1.15
CA THR A 75 18.12 -21.21 2.21
C THR A 75 18.27 -20.28 3.41
N LYS A 76 17.79 -19.03 3.30
CA LYS A 76 17.99 -17.99 4.30
C LYS A 76 16.67 -17.46 4.85
N GLU A 77 16.76 -16.90 6.04
CA GLU A 77 15.69 -16.03 6.53
C GLU A 77 15.68 -14.72 5.73
N ILE A 78 14.48 -14.16 5.57
CA ILE A 78 14.24 -12.98 4.75
C ILE A 78 13.93 -11.79 5.66
N THR A 79 14.63 -10.68 5.45
CA THR A 79 14.32 -9.42 6.11
C THR A 79 13.12 -8.77 5.45
N ILE A 80 12.14 -8.35 6.25
CA ILE A 80 10.98 -7.57 5.81
C ILE A 80 11.03 -6.18 6.42
N ARG A 81 11.01 -5.15 5.57
CA ARG A 81 10.89 -3.74 5.99
C ARG A 81 9.52 -3.19 5.64
N GLY A 82 8.94 -2.42 6.55
CA GLY A 82 7.63 -1.82 6.29
C GLY A 82 7.36 -0.62 7.18
N ARG A 83 6.08 -0.23 7.25
CA ARG A 83 5.62 0.77 8.20
C ARG A 83 4.45 0.24 9.00
N ASN A 84 4.45 0.52 10.29
CA ASN A 84 3.33 0.17 11.15
C ASN A 84 2.14 1.14 10.94
N THR A 85 1.07 0.91 11.70
CA THR A 85 -0.16 1.73 11.65
C THR A 85 0.08 3.19 12.04
N SER A 86 1.06 3.46 12.91
CA SER A 86 1.50 4.80 13.29
C SER A 86 2.51 5.40 12.31
N ASN A 87 2.75 4.72 11.18
CA ASN A 87 3.67 5.11 10.11
C ASN A 87 5.15 5.18 10.52
N TYR A 88 5.52 4.55 11.65
CA TYR A 88 6.92 4.28 12.00
C TYR A 88 7.44 3.10 11.19
N LYS A 89 8.71 3.19 10.78
CA LYS A 89 9.39 2.10 10.08
C LYS A 89 9.62 0.93 11.03
N TYR A 90 9.55 -0.28 10.51
CA TYR A 90 9.97 -1.48 11.22
C TYR A 90 10.80 -2.36 10.28
N GLU A 91 11.56 -3.26 10.89
CA GLU A 91 12.38 -4.28 10.23
C GLU A 91 12.31 -5.54 11.08
N ASN A 92 11.94 -6.67 10.47
CA ASN A 92 11.84 -7.97 11.12
C ASN A 92 12.42 -9.04 10.21
N ILE A 93 12.70 -10.20 10.77
CA ILE A 93 13.10 -11.40 10.02
C ILE A 93 11.91 -12.35 9.92
N ILE A 94 11.71 -12.97 8.76
CA ILE A 94 10.63 -13.93 8.47
C ILE A 94 11.15 -15.12 7.67
N SER A 95 10.41 -16.23 7.69
CA SER A 95 10.72 -17.41 6.88
C SER A 95 10.55 -17.14 5.38
N TYR A 96 11.25 -17.93 4.56
CA TYR A 96 11.12 -17.91 3.11
C TYR A 96 9.67 -18.08 2.64
N ASP A 97 8.94 -19.08 3.16
CA ASP A 97 7.56 -19.35 2.74
C ASP A 97 6.63 -18.17 2.99
N LYS A 98 6.83 -17.46 4.10
CA LYS A 98 6.08 -16.25 4.42
C LYS A 98 6.44 -15.10 3.49
N ALA A 99 7.73 -14.92 3.18
CA ALA A 99 8.18 -13.90 2.25
C ALA A 99 7.65 -14.14 0.83
N LYS A 100 7.77 -15.38 0.35
CA LYS A 100 7.24 -15.85 -0.93
C LYS A 100 5.75 -15.56 -1.05
N ARG A 101 4.95 -15.98 -0.07
CA ARG A 101 3.50 -15.71 -0.02
C ARG A 101 3.19 -14.22 -0.10
N LEU A 102 3.89 -13.38 0.67
CA LEU A 102 3.65 -11.93 0.66
C LEU A 102 3.94 -11.29 -0.70
N VAL A 103 4.96 -11.78 -1.42
CA VAL A 103 5.29 -11.29 -2.77
C VAL A 103 4.26 -11.76 -3.78
N GLU A 104 3.96 -13.05 -3.81
CA GLU A 104 3.01 -13.66 -4.76
C GLU A 104 1.60 -13.11 -4.60
N GLU A 105 1.17 -12.85 -3.35
CA GLU A 105 -0.14 -12.27 -3.08
C GLU A 105 -0.17 -10.73 -3.23
N GLY A 106 0.94 -10.12 -3.65
CA GLY A 106 1.04 -8.68 -3.98
C GLY A 106 1.16 -7.75 -2.78
N ALA A 107 1.47 -8.27 -1.59
CA ALA A 107 1.63 -7.47 -0.37
C ALA A 107 3.05 -6.89 -0.19
N ALA A 108 4.04 -7.45 -0.88
CA ALA A 108 5.43 -7.04 -0.79
C ALA A 108 6.13 -7.07 -2.16
N GLY A 109 7.24 -6.33 -2.25
CA GLY A 109 8.14 -6.36 -3.41
C GLY A 109 9.57 -6.69 -2.99
N ILE A 110 10.28 -7.40 -3.85
CA ILE A 110 11.65 -7.86 -3.62
C ILE A 110 12.61 -6.72 -3.95
N VAL A 111 13.45 -6.36 -2.98
CA VAL A 111 14.56 -5.42 -3.17
C VAL A 111 15.82 -6.15 -3.61
N HIS A 112 16.11 -7.27 -2.94
CA HIS A 112 17.12 -8.26 -3.31
C HIS A 112 16.78 -9.60 -2.64
N SER A 113 17.57 -10.64 -2.87
CA SER A 113 17.24 -12.04 -2.51
C SER A 113 16.90 -12.32 -1.04
N THR A 114 17.28 -11.43 -0.12
CA THR A 114 17.03 -11.57 1.33
C THR A 114 16.30 -10.36 1.93
N LEU A 115 15.79 -9.45 1.09
CA LEU A 115 15.07 -8.26 1.55
C LEU A 115 13.82 -8.01 0.72
N ILE A 116 12.68 -7.98 1.39
CA ILE A 116 11.42 -7.52 0.84
C ILE A 116 10.94 -6.25 1.53
N HIS A 117 10.25 -5.39 0.78
CA HIS A 117 9.52 -4.27 1.32
C HIS A 117 8.04 -4.60 1.38
N HIS A 118 7.45 -4.54 2.56
CA HIS A 118 6.03 -4.68 2.79
C HIS A 118 5.31 -3.36 2.46
N PHE A 119 4.35 -3.42 1.55
CA PHE A 119 3.67 -2.22 1.04
C PHE A 119 2.56 -1.73 1.95
N PHE A 120 1.92 -2.64 2.68
CA PHE A 120 0.70 -2.34 3.40
C PHE A 120 0.87 -2.48 4.91
N ASN A 121 0.16 -1.64 5.66
CA ASN A 121 -0.25 -1.93 7.02
C ASN A 121 -1.76 -2.17 7.04
N ARG A 122 -2.32 -2.48 8.22
CA ARG A 122 -3.76 -2.72 8.37
C ARG A 122 -4.63 -1.62 7.75
N LYS A 123 -4.32 -0.35 8.01
CA LYS A 123 -5.11 0.80 7.52
C LYS A 123 -4.98 0.98 6.01
N THR A 124 -3.77 0.85 5.48
CA THR A 124 -3.53 1.08 4.04
C THR A 124 -4.02 -0.09 3.20
N LEU A 125 -3.94 -1.33 3.71
CA LEU A 125 -4.53 -2.49 3.05
C LEU A 125 -6.04 -2.35 2.97
N TRP A 126 -6.68 -2.03 4.10
CA TRP A 126 -8.14 -1.85 4.14
C TRP A 126 -8.59 -0.80 3.12
N LYS A 127 -7.95 0.37 3.14
CA LYS A 127 -8.23 1.42 2.16
C LYS A 127 -8.03 0.94 0.71
N PHE A 128 -6.91 0.27 0.44
CA PHE A 128 -6.60 -0.24 -0.89
C PHE A 128 -7.65 -1.23 -1.40
N VAL A 129 -8.07 -2.19 -0.58
CA VAL A 129 -9.05 -3.22 -0.97
C VAL A 129 -10.41 -2.60 -1.25
N LEU A 130 -10.90 -1.69 -0.39
CA LEU A 130 -12.18 -1.01 -0.62
C LEU A 130 -12.16 -0.18 -1.92
N GLU A 131 -11.08 0.57 -2.16
CA GLU A 131 -10.94 1.37 -3.38
C GLU A 131 -10.79 0.50 -4.64
N ARG A 132 -10.03 -0.60 -4.57
CA ARG A 132 -9.86 -1.56 -5.67
C ARG A 132 -11.20 -2.20 -6.06
N ASP A 133 -11.99 -2.59 -5.06
CA ASP A 133 -13.26 -3.30 -5.25
C ASP A 133 -14.45 -2.35 -5.43
N GLY A 134 -14.21 -1.03 -5.49
CA GLY A 134 -15.26 -0.04 -5.73
C GLY A 134 -16.32 0.03 -4.62
N PHE A 135 -15.99 -0.37 -3.39
CA PHE A 135 -16.94 -0.51 -2.28
C PHE A 135 -18.11 -1.45 -2.59
N ILE A 136 -17.89 -2.44 -3.45
CA ILE A 136 -18.87 -3.47 -3.80
C ILE A 136 -18.50 -4.74 -3.04
N CYS A 137 -19.46 -5.27 -2.29
CA CYS A 137 -19.34 -6.54 -1.59
C CYS A 137 -19.11 -7.67 -2.60
N HIS A 138 -17.99 -8.37 -2.43
CA HIS A 138 -17.59 -9.50 -3.27
C HIS A 138 -18.62 -10.64 -3.27
N TYR A 139 -19.40 -10.77 -2.19
CA TYR A 139 -20.34 -11.87 -2.01
C TYR A 139 -21.72 -11.58 -2.61
N CYS A 140 -22.31 -10.42 -2.28
CA CYS A 140 -23.70 -10.13 -2.64
C CYS A 140 -23.86 -9.02 -3.69
N GLY A 141 -22.78 -8.37 -4.11
CA GLY A 141 -22.81 -7.28 -5.10
C GLY A 141 -23.38 -5.95 -4.58
N PHE A 142 -23.87 -5.87 -3.35
CA PHE A 142 -24.32 -4.61 -2.72
C PHE A 142 -23.16 -3.82 -2.11
N TYR A 143 -23.43 -2.62 -1.59
CA TYR A 143 -22.41 -1.80 -0.93
C TYR A 143 -21.70 -2.52 0.23
N GLY A 144 -20.37 -2.40 0.28
CA GLY A 144 -19.51 -2.92 1.33
C GLY A 144 -18.51 -1.88 1.81
N ASP A 145 -18.31 -1.82 3.13
CA ASP A 145 -17.38 -0.92 3.81
C ASP A 145 -16.41 -1.65 4.75
N THR A 146 -16.49 -2.98 4.79
CA THR A 146 -15.56 -3.84 5.52
C THR A 146 -14.68 -4.61 4.54
N ILE A 147 -13.65 -5.27 5.06
CA ILE A 147 -12.87 -6.25 4.32
C ILE A 147 -13.00 -7.61 4.98
N ASP A 148 -12.96 -8.65 4.16
CA ASP A 148 -12.93 -10.03 4.59
C ASP A 148 -11.73 -10.75 3.96
N HIS A 149 -11.31 -11.86 4.58
CA HIS A 149 -10.25 -12.73 4.11
C HIS A 149 -10.83 -13.98 3.45
N LYS A 150 -10.47 -14.24 2.18
CA LYS A 150 -10.88 -15.46 1.45
C LYS A 150 -10.48 -16.72 2.21
N VAL A 151 -9.21 -16.81 2.58
CA VAL A 151 -8.70 -17.75 3.59
C VAL A 151 -8.66 -17.02 4.94
N PRO A 152 -9.47 -17.41 5.92
CA PRO A 152 -9.52 -16.76 7.22
C PRO A 152 -8.19 -16.78 7.96
N ARG A 153 -7.97 -15.76 8.81
CA ARG A 153 -6.73 -15.67 9.61
C ARG A 153 -6.56 -16.85 10.56
N ALA A 154 -7.64 -17.40 11.10
CA ALA A 154 -7.62 -18.58 11.96
C ALA A 154 -7.07 -19.82 11.22
N LYS A 155 -7.26 -19.88 9.90
CA LYS A 155 -6.76 -20.94 9.01
C LYS A 155 -5.41 -20.59 8.34
N GLY A 156 -4.74 -19.53 8.82
CA GLY A 156 -3.39 -19.15 8.35
C GLY A 156 -3.35 -18.20 7.16
N GLY A 157 -4.50 -17.66 6.74
CA GLY A 157 -4.59 -16.66 5.67
C GLY A 157 -3.90 -15.34 6.04
N ALA A 158 -3.13 -14.80 5.09
CA ALA A 158 -2.40 -13.55 5.28
C ALA A 158 -3.27 -12.34 4.93
N SER A 159 -2.99 -11.19 5.55
CA SER A 159 -3.63 -9.92 5.18
C SER A 159 -2.92 -9.32 3.96
N THR A 160 -3.32 -9.71 2.77
CA THR A 160 -2.71 -9.33 1.49
C THR A 160 -3.78 -8.84 0.51
N PRO A 161 -3.42 -8.11 -0.55
CA PRO A 161 -4.35 -7.76 -1.61
C PRO A 161 -5.08 -8.98 -2.18
N SER A 162 -4.39 -10.08 -2.47
CA SER A 162 -5.01 -11.23 -3.13
C SER A 162 -5.97 -12.01 -2.22
N ASN A 163 -5.67 -12.07 -0.92
CA ASN A 163 -6.51 -12.77 0.05
C ASN A 163 -7.64 -11.89 0.64
N CYS A 164 -7.56 -10.56 0.54
CA CYS A 164 -8.60 -9.67 1.06
C CYS A 164 -9.56 -9.16 -0.03
N VAL A 165 -10.85 -9.12 0.29
CA VAL A 165 -11.92 -8.59 -0.56
C VAL A 165 -12.80 -7.61 0.20
N CYS A 166 -13.46 -6.69 -0.51
CA CYS A 166 -14.52 -5.86 0.06
C CYS A 166 -15.74 -6.72 0.42
N ALA A 167 -16.31 -6.50 1.60
CA ALA A 167 -17.50 -7.19 2.06
C ALA A 167 -18.42 -6.23 2.82
N CYS A 168 -19.73 -6.47 2.74
CA CYS A 168 -20.69 -5.84 3.65
C CYS A 168 -20.66 -6.53 5.03
N ILE A 169 -21.11 -5.84 6.07
CA ILE A 169 -21.08 -6.37 7.44
C ILE A 169 -21.88 -7.67 7.61
N LYS A 170 -22.96 -7.86 6.84
CA LYS A 170 -23.81 -9.05 6.90
C LYS A 170 -23.08 -10.28 6.35
N CYS A 171 -22.58 -10.21 5.11
CA CYS A 171 -21.87 -11.33 4.49
C CYS A 171 -20.57 -11.65 5.24
N ASN A 172 -19.82 -10.64 5.67
CA ASN A 172 -18.59 -10.84 6.44
C ASN A 172 -18.86 -11.61 7.74
N ARG A 173 -19.93 -11.26 8.47
CA ARG A 173 -20.33 -12.00 9.68
C ARG A 173 -20.87 -13.40 9.39
N ASN A 174 -21.59 -13.58 8.28
CA ASN A 174 -22.13 -14.88 7.91
C ASN A 174 -21.04 -15.88 7.49
N LYS A 175 -20.00 -15.39 6.81
CA LYS A 175 -18.85 -16.23 6.44
C LYS A 175 -17.99 -16.60 7.63
N ASP A 176 -17.78 -15.68 8.57
CA ASP A 176 -16.98 -15.91 9.78
C ASP A 176 -15.60 -16.52 9.48
N ASP A 177 -15.33 -17.75 9.92
CA ASP A 177 -14.10 -18.50 9.68
C ASP A 177 -14.22 -19.60 8.61
N ILE A 178 -15.29 -19.57 7.82
CA ILE A 178 -15.50 -20.42 6.64
C ILE A 178 -14.57 -19.94 5.52
N GLU A 179 -13.99 -20.87 4.76
CA GLU A 179 -13.18 -20.52 3.59
C GLU A 179 -14.05 -20.03 2.43
N TYR A 180 -13.42 -19.31 1.50
CA TYR A 180 -14.13 -18.69 0.39
C TYR A 180 -14.93 -19.69 -0.44
N GLU A 181 -14.31 -20.76 -0.92
CA GLU A 181 -14.98 -21.75 -1.76
C GLU A 181 -16.20 -22.36 -1.05
N GLU A 182 -15.99 -22.83 0.19
CA GLU A 182 -17.05 -23.42 1.01
C GLU A 182 -18.21 -22.44 1.28
N TYR A 183 -17.91 -21.17 1.54
CA TYR A 183 -18.94 -20.16 1.77
C TYR A 183 -19.77 -19.87 0.51
N ILE A 184 -19.13 -19.83 -0.66
CA ILE A 184 -19.85 -19.64 -1.93
C ILE A 184 -20.78 -20.83 -2.20
N ASP A 185 -20.30 -22.06 -1.99
CA ASP A 185 -21.12 -23.27 -2.16
C ASP A 185 -22.36 -23.22 -1.26
N ILE A 186 -22.22 -22.79 0.01
CA ILE A 186 -23.36 -22.62 0.93
C ILE A 186 -24.35 -21.58 0.40
N VAL A 187 -23.86 -20.41 -0.05
CA VAL A 187 -24.74 -19.34 -0.55
C VAL A 187 -25.52 -19.81 -1.78
N GLU A 188 -24.84 -20.43 -2.75
CA GLU A 188 -25.47 -20.92 -3.99
C GLU A 188 -26.56 -21.97 -3.69
N LEU A 189 -26.33 -22.88 -2.73
CA LEU A 189 -27.33 -23.86 -2.31
C LEU A 189 -28.55 -23.22 -1.60
N THR A 190 -28.34 -22.13 -0.87
CA THR A 190 -29.43 -21.42 -0.18
C THR A 190 -30.30 -20.59 -1.12
N GLU A 191 -29.79 -20.14 -2.26
CA GLU A 191 -30.57 -19.37 -3.26
C GLU A 191 -31.42 -20.25 -4.19
N GLN A 192 -31.19 -21.57 -4.17
CA GLN A 192 -31.95 -22.55 -4.95
C GLN A 192 -33.16 -23.16 -4.23
N ASN A 193 -33.33 -22.86 -2.93
CA ASN A 193 -34.43 -23.34 -2.08
C ASN A 193 -35.33 -22.20 -1.63
#